data_AF-A0A954RQR1-F1
#
_entry.id   AF-A0A954RQR1-F1
#
_cell.length_a   1.000
_cell.length_b   1.000
_cell.length_c   1.000
_cell.angle_alpha   90.00
_cell.angle_beta   90.00
_cell.angle_gamma   90.00
#
_symmetry.space_group_name_H-M   'P 1'
#
loop_
_entity.id
_entity.type
_entity.pdbx_description
1 polymer ?
#
loop_
_entity_poly.entity_id
_entity_poly.type
_entity_poly.pdbx_seq_one_letter_code
_entity_poly.pdbx_strand_id
1 'polypeptide(L)' 'MMQVIAYLGRGLQLLGLVILPLGMLLEVTGKLGRRGVAELLIILVFGFIAFQTGRYLEGYARHA' A
#
# COMPACT_ATOMS: atom_id res chain seq x y z
N MET A 1 14.09 2.31 19.19
CA MET A 1 14.27 1.76 17.83
C MET A 1 13.08 0.90 17.39
N MET A 2 12.67 -0.10 18.19
CA MET A 2 11.58 -1.00 17.85
C MET A 2 10.22 -0.30 17.61
N GLN A 3 9.88 0.71 18.42
CA GLN A 3 8.68 1.53 18.20
C GLN A 3 8.67 2.24 16.83
N VAL A 4 9.83 2.70 16.35
CA VAL A 4 9.93 3.37 15.03
C VAL A 4 9.62 2.37 13.92
N ILE A 5 10.12 1.14 14.02
CA ILE A 5 9.85 0.07 13.05
C ILE A 5 8.35 -0.29 13.05
N ALA A 6 7.71 -0.33 14.22
CA ALA A 6 6.27 -0.54 14.32
C ALA A 6 5.46 0.58 13.64
N TYR A 7 5.82 1.85 13.86
CA TYR A 7 5.17 2.98 13.19
C TYR A 7 5.39 2.98 11.67
N LEU A 8 6.60 2.64 11.21
CA LEU A 8 6.89 2.49 9.78
C LEU A 8 6.06 1.37 9.16
N GLY A 9 5.95 0.22 9.82
CA GLY A 9 5.12 -0.90 9.37
C GLY A 9 3.63 -0.53 9.27
N ARG A 10 3.13 0.26 10.22
CA ARG A 10 1.76 0.79 10.21
C ARG A 10 1.54 1.81 9.09
N GLY A 11 2.52 2.68 8.87
CA GLY A 11 2.53 3.65 7.76
C GLY A 11 2.47 2.96 6.40
N LEU A 12 3.28 1.92 6.19
CA LEU A 12 3.27 1.09 4.98
C LEU A 12 1.92 0.42 4.73
N GLN A 13 1.26 -0.09 5.78
CA GLN A 13 -0.10 -0.63 5.67
C GLN A 13 -1.12 0.43 5.29
N LEU A 14 -1.08 1.61 5.92
CA LEU A 14 -1.99 2.70 5.55
C LEU A 14 -1.78 3.16 4.11
N LEU A 15 -0.53 3.31 3.67
CA LEU A 15 -0.20 3.66 2.29
C LEU A 15 -0.69 2.59 1.31
N GLY A 16 -0.40 1.31 1.58
CA GLY A 16 -0.86 0.20 0.74
C GLY A 16 -2.40 0.08 0.67
N LEU A 17 -3.10 0.49 1.72
CA LEU A 17 -4.56 0.52 1.74
C LEU A 17 -5.13 1.72 0.98
N VAL A 18 -4.55 2.91 1.15
CA VAL A 18 -5.04 4.17 0.55
C VAL A 18 -4.69 4.28 -0.94
N ILE A 19 -3.63 3.63 -1.40
CA ILE A 19 -3.23 3.72 -2.81
C ILE A 19 -4.27 3.12 -3.76
N LEU A 20 -5.05 2.12 -3.30
CA LEU A 20 -6.14 1.50 -4.06
C LEU A 20 -7.31 2.43 -4.36
N PRO A 21 -7.98 3.06 -3.38
CA PRO A 21 -9.02 4.04 -3.64
C PRO A 21 -8.49 5.26 -4.40
N LEU A 22 -7.23 5.66 -4.19
CA LEU A 22 -6.60 6.68 -5.03
C LEU A 22 -6.49 6.25 -6.50
N GLY A 23 -6.04 5.02 -6.76
CA GLY A 23 -6.01 4.45 -8.12
C GLY A 23 -7.40 4.42 -8.75
N MET A 24 -8.43 4.00 -8.00
CA MET A 24 -9.81 4.03 -8.49
C MET A 24 -10.31 5.45 -8.79
N LEU A 25 -9.99 6.44 -7.95
CA LEU A 25 -10.32 7.83 -8.22
C LEU A 25 -9.66 8.34 -9.50
N LEU A 26 -8.39 7.99 -9.72
CA LEU A 26 -7.68 8.33 -10.95
C LEU A 26 -8.33 7.67 -12.17
N GLU A 27 -8.76 6.41 -12.07
CA GLU A 27 -9.47 5.71 -13.15
C GLU A 27 -10.80 6.40 -13.47
N VAL A 28 -11.62 6.65 -12.45
CA VAL A 28 -12.95 7.27 -12.60
C VAL A 28 -12.84 8.70 -13.15
N THR A 29 -11.79 9.44 -12.80
CA THR A 29 -11.55 10.79 -13.33
C THR A 29 -10.85 10.80 -14.69
N GLY A 30 -10.58 9.63 -15.29
CA GLY A 30 -9.89 9.51 -16.57
C GLY A 30 -8.43 10.00 -16.54
N LYS A 31 -7.85 10.10 -15.33
CA LYS A 31 -6.46 10.52 -15.10
C LYS A 31 -5.49 9.35 -15.01
N LEU A 32 -6.00 8.13 -14.89
CA LEU A 32 -5.22 6.91 -15.06
C LEU A 32 -5.05 6.67 -16.57
N GLY A 33 -3.89 6.16 -16.99
CA GLY A 33 -3.47 6.22 -18.39
C GLY A 33 -4.35 5.46 -19.38
N ARG A 34 -3.91 5.38 -20.64
CA ARG A 34 -4.66 4.69 -21.73
C ARG A 34 -5.00 3.22 -21.46
N ARG A 35 -4.38 2.60 -20.44
CA ARG A 35 -4.63 1.22 -20.00
C ARG A 35 -5.04 1.18 -18.52
N GLY A 36 -6.02 2.02 -18.16
CA GLY A 36 -6.53 2.20 -16.81
C GLY A 36 -6.66 0.93 -15.96
N VAL A 37 -7.34 -0.10 -16.47
CA VAL A 37 -7.49 -1.39 -15.77
C VAL A 37 -6.15 -2.08 -15.50
N ALA A 38 -5.22 -2.07 -16.45
CA ALA A 38 -3.90 -2.68 -16.25
C ALA A 38 -3.08 -1.91 -15.22
N GLU A 39 -3.16 -0.57 -15.23
CA GLU A 39 -2.52 0.28 -14.23
C GLU A 39 -3.13 0.07 -12.83
N LEU A 40 -4.46 -0.09 -12.73
CA LEU A 40 -5.14 -0.47 -11.49
C LEU A 40 -4.65 -1.80 -10.93
N LEU A 41 -4.45 -2.82 -11.78
CA LEU A 41 -3.93 -4.11 -11.35
C LEU A 41 -2.50 -3.99 -10.81
N ILE A 42 -1.66 -3.15 -11.43
CA ILE A 42 -0.31 -2.88 -10.94
C ILE A 42 -0.37 -2.18 -9.58
N ILE A 43 -1.23 -1.17 -9.42
CA ILE A 43 -1.45 -0.46 -8.15
C ILE A 43 -1.94 -1.42 -7.06
N LEU A 44 -2.84 -2.36 -7.40
CA LEU A 44 -3.32 -3.40 -6.49
C LEU A 44 -2.20 -4.30 -6.00
N VAL A 45 -1.41 -4.85 -6.92
CA VAL A 45 -0.29 -5.75 -6.57
C VAL A 45 0.73 -4.99 -5.71
N PHE A 46 1.06 -3.76 -6.08
CA PHE A 46 1.98 -2.92 -5.31
C PHE A 46 1.45 -2.63 -3.91
N GLY A 47 0.19 -2.18 -3.79
CA GLY A 47 -0.46 -1.90 -2.51
C GLY A 47 -0.54 -3.12 -1.61
N PHE A 48 -0.84 -4.29 -2.17
CA PHE A 48 -0.87 -5.56 -1.44
C PHE A 48 0.52 -5.93 -0.90
N ILE A 49 1.57 -5.84 -1.72
CA ILE A 49 2.95 -6.14 -1.29
C ILE A 49 3.40 -5.15 -0.19
N ALA A 50 3.13 -3.86 -0.37
CA ALA A 50 3.44 -2.82 0.62
C ALA A 50 2.73 -3.10 1.96
N PHE A 51 1.45 -3.46 1.90
CA PHE A 51 0.65 -3.80 3.08
C PHE A 51 1.20 -5.02 3.82
N GLN A 52 1.49 -6.11 3.10
CA GLN A 52 2.06 -7.32 3.67
C GLN A 52 3.44 -7.07 4.28
N THR A 53 4.27 -6.26 3.62
CA THR A 53 5.58 -5.85 4.15
C THR A 53 5.43 -5.06 5.45
N GLY A 54 4.47 -4.13 5.50
CA GLY A 54 4.16 -3.40 6.72
C GLY A 54 3.68 -4.31 7.87
N ARG A 55 2.88 -5.34 7.56
CA ARG A 55 2.46 -6.37 8.53
C ARG A 55 3.65 -7.14 9.09
N TYR A 56 4.60 -7.54 8.25
CA TYR A 56 5.80 -8.24 8.71
C TYR A 56 6.70 -7.35 9.58
N LEU A 57 6.90 -6.08 9.20
CA LEU A 57 7.67 -5.13 10.00
C LEU A 57 7.04 -4.85 11.37
N GLU A 58 5.72 -4.63 11.41
CA GLU A 58 5.00 -4.45 12.67
C GLU A 58 4.96 -5.75 13.51
N GLY A 59 4.95 -6.91 12.85
CA GLY A 59 5.08 -8.21 13.49
C GLY A 59 6.45 -8.40 14.12
N TYR A 60 7.52 -8.16 13.37
CA TYR A 60 8.91 -8.22 13.86
C TYR A 60 9.11 -7.29 15.06
N ALA A 61 8.65 -6.04 14.96
CA ALA A 61 8.78 -5.06 16.03
C ALA A 61 7.98 -5.39 17.30
N ARG A 62 6.99 -6.28 17.24
CA ARG A 62 6.24 -6.75 18.40
C ARG A 62 6.85 -7.97 19.07
N HIS A 63 7.64 -8.76 18.35
CA HIS A 63 8.22 -10.02 18.83
C HIS A 63 9.74 -9.95 19.04
N ALA A 64 10.36 -8.80 18.73
CA ALA A 64 11.77 -8.51 18.97
C ALA A 64 11.93 -7.56 20.17
#